data_AF-A0A183UCJ7-F1
#
_entry.id   AF-A0A183UCJ7-F1
#
_cell.length_a   1.000
_cell.length_b   1.000
_cell.length_c   1.000
_cell.angle_alpha   90.00
_cell.angle_beta   90.00
_cell.angle_gamma   90.00
#
_symmetry.space_group_name_H-M   'P 1'
#
loop_
_entity.id
_entity.type
_entity.pdbx_description
1 polymer ?
#
loop_
_entity_poly.entity_id
_entity_poly.type
_entity_poly.pdbx_seq_one_letter_code
_entity_poly.pdbx_strand_id
1 'polypeptide(L)'
;LPIRGALSDASREQVRVPNVIALVGLPARGKTYISHKLCRYLNWIGIKTKAFNVGEYRRKACNLEEQGEYEFFNPYNKQGTRIRDECARLAMEDMGHYLASKEGEVAIFDATNTTRERRRWLVDFCQREDRDPPFRVFFVESVCDDPDIINSNITEVKVSSPDYKGHMTEEEAKEDFVRRIENYKLQYQPLDEEVDDDLSFIKVINAGRSFFVHNVNGHVQSRVVYFLMNIHLLPRSVYLTRHGESEYNRIGRLGGDSPLSDNGLEYARKLREYFKAENVPGELRIWSSQKVRAAQTACELRDLAAHVEYWKVLDEIDAGICEGLTYDDFKCRYPKQFADRDKDKYHYRYPSGESYEDLVSRLEPVIMELERQSNVLVVSHQAVLRCILAYFDNKSPEELPYLNVPLHTVIKLTPRAYSCRIEMFKFKVDAVNTYREKPAEANGPLVSFFFDYGTFLPYPKTVTIFAF
;
A
#
# COMPACT_ATOMS: atom_id res chain seq x y z
N LEU A 1 -27.24 51.90 -8.66
CA LEU A 1 -27.31 50.42 -8.74
C LEU A 1 -26.06 49.90 -9.43
N PRO A 2 -25.04 49.42 -8.71
CA PRO A 2 -23.98 48.64 -9.30
C PRO A 2 -24.14 47.16 -8.93
N ILE A 3 -24.14 46.31 -9.95
CA ILE A 3 -24.05 44.86 -9.82
C ILE A 3 -22.60 44.52 -9.44
N ARG A 4 -22.36 44.14 -8.18
CA ARG A 4 -21.14 43.45 -7.74
C ARG A 4 -21.46 41.97 -7.61
N GLY A 5 -21.35 41.23 -8.71
CA GLY A 5 -21.14 39.79 -8.68
C GLY A 5 -19.64 39.55 -8.78
N ALA A 6 -18.98 39.33 -7.65
CA ALA A 6 -17.64 38.78 -7.66
C ALA A 6 -17.75 37.33 -8.14
N LEU A 7 -17.50 37.10 -9.43
CA LEU A 7 -17.15 35.78 -9.93
C LEU A 7 -15.84 35.41 -9.23
N SER A 8 -15.91 34.48 -8.28
CA SER A 8 -14.71 33.87 -7.70
C SER A 8 -13.95 33.21 -8.83
N ASP A 9 -12.70 33.62 -8.97
CA ASP A 9 -11.79 33.21 -10.03
C ASP A 9 -11.49 31.70 -9.89
N ALA A 10 -12.17 30.86 -10.66
CA ALA A 10 -12.00 29.41 -10.71
C ALA A 10 -10.58 28.98 -11.18
N SER A 11 -9.70 29.92 -11.51
CA SER A 11 -8.31 29.68 -11.89
C SER A 11 -7.34 29.48 -10.71
N ARG A 12 -7.81 29.55 -9.45
CA ARG A 12 -6.99 29.37 -8.23
C ARG A 12 -7.00 27.96 -7.63
N GLU A 13 -7.54 26.94 -8.32
CA GLU A 13 -7.41 25.56 -7.84
C GLU A 13 -5.97 25.08 -7.98
N GLN A 14 -5.17 25.35 -6.94
CA GLN A 14 -3.84 24.78 -6.82
C GLN A 14 -3.95 23.24 -6.84
N VAL A 15 -3.28 22.60 -7.79
CA VAL A 15 -3.37 21.13 -7.97
C VAL A 15 -2.63 20.37 -6.87
N ARG A 16 -1.59 20.99 -6.29
CA ARG A 16 -0.67 20.39 -5.31
C ARG A 16 -0.84 20.95 -3.90
N VAL A 17 -2.07 21.06 -3.43
CA VAL A 17 -2.34 21.45 -2.03
C VAL A 17 -2.23 20.22 -1.14
N PRO A 18 -1.48 20.29 -0.02
CA PRO A 18 -1.44 19.20 0.96
C PRO A 18 -2.83 18.86 1.50
N ASN A 19 -3.13 17.57 1.69
CA ASN A 19 -4.43 17.12 2.17
C ASN A 19 -4.35 16.53 3.58
N VAL A 20 -5.33 16.86 4.40
CA VAL A 20 -5.60 16.24 5.69
C VAL A 20 -6.87 15.41 5.55
N ILE A 21 -6.73 14.08 5.68
CA ILE A 21 -7.85 13.15 5.71
C ILE A 21 -8.20 12.87 7.16
N ALA A 22 -9.33 13.37 7.63
CA ALA A 22 -9.73 13.27 9.02
C ALA A 22 -10.77 12.16 9.20
N LEU A 23 -10.44 11.14 9.99
CA LEU A 23 -11.39 10.05 10.25
C LEU A 23 -12.43 10.47 11.28
N VAL A 24 -13.68 10.07 11.07
CA VAL A 24 -14.81 10.39 11.96
C VAL A 24 -15.57 9.11 12.28
N GLY A 25 -16.08 9.02 13.50
CA GLY A 25 -17.03 7.98 13.91
C GLY A 25 -16.68 7.32 15.24
N LEU A 26 -17.64 6.55 15.75
CA LEU A 26 -17.54 5.86 17.04
C LEU A 26 -16.37 4.83 17.08
N PRO A 27 -15.91 4.42 18.27
CA PRO A 27 -14.97 3.30 18.40
C PRO A 27 -15.49 1.99 17.76
N ALA A 28 -14.58 1.10 17.37
CA ALA A 28 -14.87 -0.16 16.65
C ALA A 28 -15.69 -0.03 15.35
N ARG A 29 -15.52 1.10 14.64
CA ARG A 29 -16.11 1.35 13.31
C ARG A 29 -15.11 1.20 12.16
N GLY A 30 -13.99 0.51 12.35
CA GLY A 30 -13.01 0.29 11.27
C GLY A 30 -12.19 1.52 10.83
N LYS A 31 -12.19 2.63 11.58
CA LYS A 31 -11.39 3.84 11.25
C LYS A 31 -9.90 3.52 11.07
N THR A 32 -9.27 2.91 12.07
CA THR A 32 -7.84 2.57 11.99
C THR A 32 -7.56 1.60 10.83
N TYR A 33 -8.46 0.67 10.53
CA TYR A 33 -8.38 -0.17 9.33
C TYR A 33 -8.36 0.66 8.03
N ILE A 34 -9.32 1.58 7.89
CA ILE A 34 -9.40 2.51 6.76
C ILE A 34 -8.11 3.34 6.67
N SER A 35 -7.64 3.86 7.81
CA SER A 35 -6.40 4.63 7.91
C SER A 35 -5.21 3.87 7.31
N HIS A 36 -4.97 2.64 7.75
CA HIS A 36 -3.85 1.83 7.28
C HIS A 36 -3.98 1.45 5.81
N LYS A 37 -5.15 1.00 5.37
CA LYS A 37 -5.37 0.63 3.97
C LYS A 37 -5.21 1.83 3.03
N LEU A 38 -5.79 2.97 3.39
CA LEU A 38 -5.71 4.17 2.60
C LEU A 38 -4.28 4.73 2.55
N CYS A 39 -3.59 4.76 3.69
CA CYS A 39 -2.18 5.15 3.76
C CYS A 39 -1.32 4.27 2.84
N ARG A 40 -1.52 2.95 2.90
CA ARG A 40 -0.79 1.98 2.06
C ARG A 40 -1.08 2.17 0.58
N TYR A 41 -2.34 2.32 0.20
CA TYR A 41 -2.74 2.56 -1.19
C TYR A 41 -2.15 3.85 -1.73
N LEU A 42 -2.30 4.96 -1.01
CA LEU A 42 -1.78 6.26 -1.46
C LEU A 42 -0.25 6.24 -1.62
N ASN A 43 0.48 5.66 -0.66
CA ASN A 43 1.93 5.50 -0.80
C ASN A 43 2.31 4.58 -1.97
N TRP A 44 1.57 3.48 -2.18
CA TRP A 44 1.85 2.54 -3.26
C TRP A 44 1.67 3.19 -4.65
N ILE A 45 0.69 4.08 -4.83
CA ILE A 45 0.53 4.86 -6.07
C ILE A 45 1.44 6.10 -6.15
N GLY A 46 2.36 6.28 -5.19
CA GLY A 46 3.36 7.36 -5.19
C GLY A 46 2.95 8.66 -4.48
N ILE A 47 1.81 8.72 -3.79
CA ILE A 47 1.40 9.88 -2.99
C ILE A 47 1.91 9.71 -1.56
N LYS A 48 2.90 10.51 -1.16
CA LYS A 48 3.54 10.40 0.15
C LYS A 48 2.55 10.67 1.28
N THR A 49 2.23 9.61 2.03
CA THR A 49 1.15 9.63 3.01
C THR A 49 1.60 9.11 4.37
N LYS A 50 1.16 9.74 5.46
CA LYS A 50 1.40 9.27 6.83
C LYS A 50 0.14 9.35 7.69
N ALA A 51 -0.09 8.33 8.51
CA ALA A 51 -1.18 8.31 9.48
C ALA A 51 -0.70 8.80 10.87
N PHE A 52 -1.52 9.62 11.52
CA PHE A 52 -1.30 10.18 12.86
C PHE A 52 -2.42 9.67 13.77
N ASN A 53 -2.14 8.59 14.52
CA ASN A 53 -3.12 7.94 15.39
C ASN A 53 -3.13 8.59 16.78
N VAL A 54 -4.15 9.39 17.08
CA VAL A 54 -4.26 10.10 18.37
C VAL A 54 -4.28 9.13 19.56
N GLY A 55 -4.76 7.91 19.35
CA GLY A 55 -4.72 6.85 20.35
C GLY A 55 -3.30 6.46 20.80
N GLU A 56 -2.30 6.58 19.91
CA GLU A 56 -0.88 6.36 20.24
C GLU A 56 -0.29 7.49 21.06
N TYR A 57 -0.61 8.75 20.74
CA TYR A 57 -0.21 9.91 21.53
C TYR A 57 -0.75 9.80 22.95
N ARG A 58 -2.02 9.41 23.10
CA ARG A 58 -2.66 9.16 24.40
C ARG A 58 -1.99 8.05 25.19
N ARG A 59 -1.60 6.94 24.55
CA ARG A 59 -0.87 5.84 25.22
C ARG A 59 0.53 6.24 25.69
N LYS A 60 1.18 7.17 25.00
CA LYS A 60 2.47 7.72 25.44
C LYS A 60 2.33 8.74 26.57
N ALA A 61 1.24 9.51 26.57
CA ALA A 61 1.01 10.57 27.56
C ALA A 61 0.47 10.04 28.90
N CYS A 62 -0.27 8.93 28.90
CA CYS A 62 -0.87 8.36 30.11
C CYS A 62 -0.83 6.83 30.10
N ASN A 63 -0.41 6.24 31.22
CA ASN A 63 -0.60 4.81 31.48
C ASN A 63 -1.94 4.63 32.20
N LEU A 64 -2.87 3.89 31.60
CA LEU A 64 -4.26 3.75 32.10
C LEU A 64 -4.40 2.72 33.24
N GLU A 65 -3.29 2.19 33.75
CA GLU A 65 -3.25 1.13 34.77
C GLU A 65 -4.00 1.47 36.08
N GLU A 66 -4.21 2.75 36.40
CA GLU A 66 -4.80 3.19 37.68
C GLU A 66 -6.24 3.74 37.60
N GLN A 67 -6.79 3.98 36.40
CA GLN A 67 -8.14 4.53 36.21
C GLN A 67 -8.85 3.74 35.11
N GLY A 68 -9.87 2.95 35.47
CA GLY A 68 -10.59 2.05 34.56
C GLY A 68 -10.80 2.65 33.16
N GLU A 69 -10.47 1.88 32.13
CA GLU A 69 -10.22 2.39 30.78
C GLU A 69 -11.40 3.17 30.19
N TYR A 70 -12.65 2.74 30.42
CA TYR A 70 -13.83 3.45 29.91
C TYR A 70 -14.15 4.77 30.64
N GLU A 71 -13.85 4.91 31.94
CA GLU A 71 -14.13 6.11 32.74
C GLU A 71 -13.28 7.30 32.29
N PHE A 72 -12.05 7.02 31.84
CA PHE A 72 -11.22 8.01 31.19
C PHE A 72 -11.97 8.67 30.02
N PHE A 73 -12.74 7.90 29.24
CA PHE A 73 -13.50 8.37 28.08
C PHE A 73 -14.87 8.98 28.41
N ASN A 74 -15.27 9.04 29.68
CA ASN A 74 -16.53 9.65 30.08
C ASN A 74 -16.54 11.15 29.68
N PRO A 75 -17.60 11.66 29.01
CA PRO A 75 -17.70 13.07 28.63
C PRO A 75 -17.68 14.05 29.82
N TYR A 76 -18.06 13.60 31.01
CA TYR A 76 -18.05 14.40 32.23
C TYR A 76 -16.68 14.40 32.93
N ASN A 77 -15.74 13.55 32.49
CA ASN A 77 -14.36 13.55 32.97
C ASN A 77 -13.58 14.72 32.34
N LYS A 78 -13.56 15.87 33.04
CA LYS A 78 -12.85 17.08 32.57
C LYS A 78 -11.36 16.87 32.43
N GLN A 79 -10.74 16.09 33.31
CA GLN A 79 -9.30 15.79 33.25
C GLN A 79 -8.98 14.91 32.03
N GLY A 80 -9.73 13.82 31.85
CA GLY A 80 -9.59 12.93 30.68
C GLY A 80 -9.82 13.68 29.37
N THR A 81 -10.79 14.59 29.33
CA THR A 81 -11.05 15.44 28.16
C THR A 81 -9.86 16.34 27.83
N ARG A 82 -9.31 17.07 28.82
CA ARG A 82 -8.11 17.92 28.63
C ARG A 82 -6.92 17.14 28.11
N ILE A 83 -6.67 15.94 28.65
CA ILE A 83 -5.57 15.07 28.19
C ILE A 83 -5.80 14.64 26.72
N ARG A 84 -7.02 14.25 26.36
CA ARG A 84 -7.35 13.87 24.97
C ARG A 84 -7.25 15.04 24.00
N ASP A 85 -7.63 16.24 24.42
CA ASP A 85 -7.47 17.46 23.63
C ASP A 85 -5.99 17.75 23.39
N GLU A 86 -5.17 17.65 24.44
CA GLU A 86 -3.72 17.86 24.33
C GLU A 86 -3.05 16.83 23.41
N CYS A 87 -3.43 15.55 23.51
CA CYS A 87 -2.94 14.52 22.60
C CYS A 87 -3.32 14.80 21.14
N ALA A 88 -4.54 15.31 20.91
CA ALA A 88 -4.97 15.70 19.58
C ALA A 88 -4.20 16.93 19.07
N ARG A 89 -3.91 17.91 19.94
CA ARG A 89 -3.10 19.09 19.61
C ARG A 89 -1.71 18.69 19.14
N LEU A 90 -1.03 17.84 19.91
CA LEU A 90 0.31 17.33 19.57
C LEU A 90 0.31 16.56 18.24
N ALA A 91 -0.69 15.69 18.02
CA ALA A 91 -0.84 14.97 16.76
C ALA A 91 -1.12 15.92 15.57
N MET A 92 -1.91 16.98 15.77
CA MET A 92 -2.13 18.00 14.74
C MET A 92 -0.84 18.75 14.43
N GLU A 93 -0.02 19.10 15.42
CA GLU A 93 1.26 19.79 15.22
C GLU A 93 2.25 18.94 14.42
N ASP A 94 2.45 17.68 14.79
CA ASP A 94 3.30 16.75 14.05
C ASP A 94 2.80 16.55 12.61
N MET A 95 1.48 16.42 12.44
CA MET A 95 0.82 16.37 11.13
C MET A 95 1.09 17.64 10.31
N GLY A 96 0.96 18.80 10.94
CA GLY A 96 1.18 20.08 10.31
C GLY A 96 2.63 20.27 9.89
N HIS A 97 3.58 19.89 10.73
CA HIS A 97 5.01 19.90 10.40
C HIS A 97 5.33 18.99 9.22
N TYR A 98 4.82 17.75 9.21
CA TYR A 98 5.03 16.79 8.11
C TYR A 98 4.58 17.33 6.74
N LEU A 99 3.44 18.02 6.70
CA LEU A 99 2.94 18.63 5.46
C LEU A 99 3.68 19.93 5.12
N ALA A 100 3.96 20.79 6.11
CA ALA A 100 4.62 22.07 5.90
C ALA A 100 6.09 21.93 5.48
N SER A 101 6.79 20.92 6.01
CA SER A 101 8.18 20.59 5.64
C SER A 101 8.30 19.90 4.28
N LYS A 102 7.17 19.59 3.63
CA LYS A 102 7.08 18.83 2.37
C LYS A 102 7.66 17.42 2.47
N GLU A 103 7.70 16.86 3.69
CA GLU A 103 8.00 15.44 3.90
C GLU A 103 6.92 14.53 3.31
N GLY A 104 5.66 15.01 3.26
CA GLY A 104 4.60 14.35 2.52
C GLY A 104 3.52 15.27 1.99
N GLU A 105 2.54 14.64 1.34
CA GLU A 105 1.48 15.30 0.58
C GLU A 105 0.10 15.08 1.22
N VAL A 106 -0.07 13.96 1.92
CA VAL A 106 -1.32 13.60 2.60
C VAL A 106 -1.04 13.17 4.02
N ALA A 107 -1.80 13.69 4.97
CA ALA A 107 -1.78 13.22 6.34
C ALA A 107 -3.15 12.69 6.75
N ILE A 108 -3.19 11.48 7.32
CA ILE A 108 -4.42 10.87 7.82
C ILE A 108 -4.49 11.08 9.33
N PHE A 109 -5.45 11.88 9.80
CA PHE A 109 -5.68 12.13 11.21
C PHE A 109 -6.68 11.09 11.77
N ASP A 110 -6.15 10.01 12.37
CA ASP A 110 -6.95 8.91 12.93
C ASP A 110 -7.35 9.19 14.38
N ALA A 111 -8.57 9.68 14.53
CA ALA A 111 -9.25 9.92 15.79
C ALA A 111 -10.76 9.67 15.65
N THR A 112 -11.52 9.78 16.74
CA THR A 112 -12.99 9.67 16.71
C THR A 112 -13.64 10.90 16.07
N ASN A 113 -13.15 12.10 16.37
CA ASN A 113 -13.64 13.39 15.82
C ASN A 113 -15.18 13.50 15.80
N THR A 114 -15.81 12.96 16.83
CA THR A 114 -17.26 12.75 16.92
C THR A 114 -18.05 14.01 17.20
N THR A 115 -17.42 15.13 17.59
CA THR A 115 -18.09 16.40 17.86
C THR A 115 -17.77 17.44 16.78
N ARG A 116 -18.73 18.33 16.48
CA ARG A 116 -18.51 19.44 15.53
C ARG A 116 -17.42 20.39 15.98
N GLU A 117 -17.36 20.68 17.28
CA GLU A 117 -16.30 21.51 17.88
C GLU A 117 -14.90 20.97 17.56
N ARG A 118 -14.69 19.65 17.72
CA ARG A 118 -13.41 19.01 17.41
C ARG A 118 -13.07 19.09 15.92
N ARG A 119 -14.07 18.90 15.04
CA ARG A 119 -13.88 19.01 13.59
C ARG A 119 -13.56 20.44 13.17
N ARG A 120 -14.25 21.43 13.72
CA ARG A 120 -13.99 22.85 13.44
C ARG A 120 -12.59 23.27 13.90
N TRP A 121 -12.16 22.84 15.08
CA TRP A 121 -10.79 23.07 15.54
C TRP A 121 -9.73 22.53 14.57
N LEU A 122 -9.94 21.34 14.00
CA LEU A 122 -9.06 20.77 12.97
C LEU A 122 -9.10 21.57 11.66
N VAL A 123 -10.27 22.03 11.23
CA VAL A 123 -10.42 22.88 10.04
C VAL A 123 -9.67 24.19 10.23
N ASP A 124 -9.89 24.87 11.35
CA ASP A 124 -9.21 26.14 11.68
C ASP A 124 -7.70 25.94 11.79
N PHE A 125 -7.24 24.80 12.34
CA PHE A 125 -5.83 24.41 12.33
C PHE A 125 -5.27 24.31 10.90
N CYS A 126 -6.02 23.73 9.97
CA CYS A 126 -5.60 23.55 8.57
C CYS A 126 -5.64 24.84 7.74
N GLN A 127 -6.52 25.78 8.12
CA GLN A 127 -6.78 27.05 7.43
C GLN A 127 -6.05 28.25 8.04
N ARG A 128 -5.11 28.03 8.98
CA ARG A 128 -4.35 29.14 9.59
C ARG A 128 -3.69 30.02 8.54
N GLU A 129 -3.69 31.33 8.78
CA GLU A 129 -3.16 32.35 7.86
C GLU A 129 -1.65 32.23 7.61
N ASP A 130 -0.92 31.58 8.51
CA ASP A 130 0.52 31.31 8.37
C ASP A 130 0.83 30.15 7.41
N ARG A 131 -0.19 29.55 6.76
CA ARG A 131 -0.06 28.48 5.77
C ARG A 131 -0.44 28.95 4.37
N ASP A 132 0.54 28.99 3.47
CA ASP A 132 0.33 29.23 2.04
C ASP A 132 0.90 28.07 1.19
N PRO A 133 0.05 27.23 0.57
CA PRO A 133 -1.41 27.22 0.67
C PRO A 133 -1.94 26.64 1.99
N PRO A 134 -3.20 26.95 2.38
CA PRO A 134 -3.89 26.25 3.45
C PRO A 134 -4.07 24.77 3.09
N PHE A 135 -4.10 23.89 4.09
CA PHE A 135 -4.30 22.46 3.82
C PHE A 135 -5.77 22.17 3.52
N ARG A 136 -6.02 21.30 2.53
CA ARG A 136 -7.37 20.82 2.23
C ARG A 136 -7.77 19.75 3.23
N VAL A 137 -8.97 19.86 3.79
CA VAL A 137 -9.51 18.88 4.74
C VAL A 137 -10.56 18.01 4.03
N PHE A 138 -10.48 16.70 4.21
CA PHE A 138 -11.47 15.75 3.73
C PHE A 138 -11.84 14.79 4.86
N PHE A 139 -13.11 14.76 5.26
CA PHE A 139 -13.55 13.86 6.32
C PHE A 139 -13.98 12.50 5.78
N VAL A 140 -13.57 11.43 6.45
CA VAL A 140 -14.03 10.06 6.17
C VAL A 140 -14.73 9.54 7.41
N GLU A 141 -16.06 9.59 7.40
CA GLU A 141 -16.90 9.10 8.49
C GLU A 141 -17.25 7.63 8.27
N SER A 142 -16.92 6.78 9.25
CA SER A 142 -17.35 5.38 9.23
C SER A 142 -18.54 5.18 10.18
N VAL A 143 -19.70 4.91 9.58
CA VAL A 143 -20.97 4.68 10.27
C VAL A 143 -21.29 3.19 10.17
N CYS A 144 -21.51 2.53 11.30
CA CYS A 144 -21.93 1.13 11.32
C CYS A 144 -22.87 0.90 12.49
N ASP A 145 -24.05 0.40 12.20
CA ASP A 145 -25.07 0.05 13.19
C ASP A 145 -25.33 -1.46 13.24
N ASP A 146 -24.68 -2.22 12.35
CA ASP A 146 -24.71 -3.68 12.31
C ASP A 146 -24.01 -4.29 13.54
N PRO A 147 -24.73 -4.99 14.44
CA PRO A 147 -24.16 -5.56 15.66
C PRO A 147 -23.07 -6.61 15.40
N ASP A 148 -23.18 -7.39 14.32
CA ASP A 148 -22.25 -8.48 14.02
C ASP A 148 -20.90 -7.92 13.59
N ILE A 149 -20.92 -6.88 12.75
CA ILE A 149 -19.72 -6.15 12.32
C ILE A 149 -19.05 -5.47 13.52
N ILE A 150 -19.84 -4.84 14.40
CA ILE A 150 -19.32 -4.19 15.61
C ILE A 150 -18.66 -5.21 16.52
N ASN A 151 -19.32 -6.35 16.77
CA ASN A 151 -18.80 -7.41 17.62
C ASN A 151 -17.51 -8.01 17.06
N SER A 152 -17.47 -8.33 15.76
CA SER A 152 -16.25 -8.82 15.09
C SER A 152 -15.11 -7.80 15.21
N ASN A 153 -15.37 -6.51 14.98
CA ASN A 153 -14.36 -5.47 15.12
C ASN A 153 -13.82 -5.33 16.56
N ILE A 154 -14.65 -5.55 17.58
CA ILE A 154 -14.22 -5.53 18.98
C ILE A 154 -13.30 -6.72 19.25
N THR A 155 -13.75 -7.93 18.90
CA THR A 155 -13.04 -9.19 19.16
C THR A 155 -11.70 -9.26 18.40
N GLU A 156 -11.68 -8.97 17.10
CA GLU A 156 -10.47 -9.14 16.28
C GLU A 156 -9.36 -8.15 16.62
N VAL A 157 -9.73 -6.92 17.00
CA VAL A 157 -8.81 -5.78 16.96
C VAL A 157 -8.66 -5.09 18.31
N LYS A 158 -9.70 -5.10 19.16
CA LYS A 158 -9.72 -4.29 20.37
C LYS A 158 -9.42 -5.09 21.62
N VAL A 159 -9.85 -6.35 21.70
CA VAL A 159 -9.44 -7.25 22.79
C VAL A 159 -7.92 -7.48 22.78
N SER A 160 -7.31 -7.56 21.60
CA SER A 160 -5.86 -7.72 21.43
C SER A 160 -5.07 -6.40 21.46
N SER A 161 -5.75 -5.26 21.68
CA SER A 161 -5.15 -3.94 21.74
C SER A 161 -4.18 -3.81 22.91
N PRO A 162 -3.09 -3.02 22.79
CA PRO A 162 -2.24 -2.66 23.93
C PRO A 162 -2.99 -1.99 25.07
N ASP A 163 -4.17 -1.43 24.80
CA ASP A 163 -5.05 -0.87 25.83
C ASP A 163 -5.45 -1.96 26.87
N TYR A 164 -5.79 -3.19 26.45
CA TYR A 164 -6.32 -4.25 27.34
C TYR A 164 -5.36 -5.42 27.61
N LYS A 165 -4.30 -5.55 26.81
CA LYS A 165 -3.43 -6.73 26.78
C LYS A 165 -2.73 -6.93 28.13
N GLY A 166 -3.01 -8.06 28.80
CA GLY A 166 -2.34 -8.47 30.03
C GLY A 166 -2.97 -7.92 31.32
N HIS A 167 -4.05 -7.14 31.21
CA HIS A 167 -4.72 -6.49 32.35
C HIS A 167 -6.18 -6.91 32.52
N MET A 168 -6.86 -7.34 31.45
CA MET A 168 -8.25 -7.80 31.47
C MET A 168 -8.41 -9.12 30.73
N THR A 169 -9.42 -9.90 31.11
CA THR A 169 -9.92 -11.02 30.29
C THR A 169 -10.59 -10.51 29.01
N GLU A 170 -10.81 -11.40 28.04
CA GLU A 170 -11.47 -11.03 26.78
C GLU A 170 -12.90 -10.52 27.01
N GLU A 171 -13.63 -11.14 27.94
CA GLU A 171 -14.97 -10.74 28.33
C GLU A 171 -15.00 -9.36 28.99
N GLU A 172 -14.11 -9.11 29.96
CA GLU A 172 -13.99 -7.81 30.64
C GLU A 172 -13.59 -6.69 29.67
N ALA A 173 -12.63 -6.96 28.78
CA ALA A 173 -12.20 -6.01 27.76
C ALA A 173 -13.36 -5.66 26.81
N LYS A 174 -14.19 -6.64 26.44
CA LYS A 174 -15.38 -6.42 25.60
C LYS A 174 -16.40 -5.55 26.32
N GLU A 175 -16.68 -5.81 27.60
CA GLU A 175 -17.60 -5.01 28.40
C GLU A 175 -17.13 -3.56 28.58
N ASP A 176 -15.86 -3.36 28.94
CA ASP A 176 -15.24 -2.02 29.06
C ASP A 176 -15.37 -1.27 27.72
N PHE A 177 -15.03 -1.94 26.61
CA PHE A 177 -15.08 -1.32 25.29
C PHE A 177 -16.50 -0.91 24.87
N VAL A 178 -17.51 -1.72 25.22
CA VAL A 178 -18.92 -1.35 25.00
C VAL A 178 -19.29 -0.10 25.79
N ARG A 179 -18.93 0.00 27.07
CA ARG A 179 -19.18 1.21 27.88
C ARG A 179 -18.45 2.42 27.32
N ARG A 180 -17.23 2.23 26.81
CA ARG A 180 -16.48 3.28 26.11
C ARG A 180 -17.22 3.76 24.87
N ILE A 181 -17.83 2.89 24.07
CA ILE A 181 -18.67 3.28 22.93
C ILE A 181 -19.87 4.12 23.39
N GLU A 182 -20.56 3.70 24.45
CA GLU A 182 -21.70 4.45 25.00
C GLU A 182 -21.30 5.87 25.44
N ASN A 183 -20.14 6.03 26.07
CA ASN A 183 -19.61 7.35 26.41
C ASN A 183 -19.43 8.27 25.18
N TYR A 184 -18.96 7.74 24.05
CA TYR A 184 -18.85 8.51 22.80
C TYR A 184 -20.21 8.82 22.16
N LYS A 185 -21.19 7.91 22.28
CA LYS A 185 -22.55 8.14 21.74
C LYS A 185 -23.23 9.35 22.39
N LEU A 186 -22.98 9.61 23.67
CA LEU A 186 -23.56 10.74 24.40
C LEU A 186 -23.25 12.12 23.78
N GLN A 187 -22.18 12.23 23.00
CA GLN A 187 -21.73 13.48 22.37
C GLN A 187 -21.60 13.37 20.85
N TYR A 188 -21.97 12.24 20.25
CA TYR A 188 -21.74 12.01 18.83
C TYR A 188 -22.68 12.88 17.98
N GLN A 189 -22.07 13.72 17.15
CA GLN A 189 -22.72 14.56 16.16
C GLN A 189 -22.20 14.12 14.78
N PRO A 190 -22.94 13.22 14.09
CA PRO A 190 -22.57 12.78 12.75
C PRO A 190 -22.36 13.95 11.80
N LEU A 191 -21.59 13.75 10.72
CA LEU A 191 -21.56 14.74 9.64
C LEU A 191 -22.96 14.88 9.04
N ASP A 192 -23.31 16.07 8.59
CA ASP A 192 -24.63 16.39 8.05
C ASP A 192 -24.48 17.39 6.90
N GLU A 193 -25.09 17.11 5.76
CA GLU A 193 -24.94 17.90 4.54
C GLU A 193 -25.57 19.30 4.60
N GLU A 194 -26.54 19.52 5.48
CA GLU A 194 -27.17 20.83 5.66
C GLU A 194 -26.43 21.66 6.72
N VAL A 195 -25.93 21.02 7.78
CA VAL A 195 -25.23 21.71 8.89
C VAL A 195 -23.73 21.86 8.63
N ASP A 196 -23.10 20.89 7.98
CA ASP A 196 -21.67 20.85 7.66
C ASP A 196 -21.46 21.08 6.14
N ASP A 197 -22.24 22.00 5.54
CA ASP A 197 -22.34 22.24 4.09
C ASP A 197 -21.02 22.71 3.45
N ASP A 198 -20.19 23.41 4.21
CA ASP A 198 -18.87 23.92 3.83
C ASP A 198 -17.77 22.84 3.80
N LEU A 199 -18.02 21.67 4.39
CA LEU A 199 -17.03 20.61 4.51
C LEU A 199 -17.01 19.67 3.30
N SER A 200 -15.86 19.07 3.03
CA SER A 200 -15.72 17.97 2.06
C SER A 200 -15.69 16.64 2.81
N PHE A 201 -16.57 15.69 2.48
CA PHE A 201 -16.62 14.42 3.21
C PHE A 201 -17.21 13.24 2.45
N ILE A 202 -16.91 12.05 2.96
CA ILE A 202 -17.57 10.79 2.61
C ILE A 202 -18.04 10.08 3.88
N LYS A 203 -19.28 9.59 3.88
CA LYS A 203 -19.80 8.63 4.86
C LYS A 203 -19.72 7.23 4.26
N VAL A 204 -19.00 6.33 4.92
CA VAL A 204 -18.93 4.90 4.62
C VAL A 204 -19.88 4.19 5.57
N ILE A 205 -20.98 3.65 5.04
CA ILE A 205 -22.09 3.13 5.85
C ILE A 205 -22.09 1.60 5.80
N ASN A 206 -22.15 0.98 6.99
CA ASN A 206 -22.22 -0.47 7.21
C ASN A 206 -21.18 -1.24 6.40
N ALA A 207 -19.90 -0.95 6.66
CA ALA A 207 -18.74 -1.59 6.03
C ALA A 207 -18.74 -1.52 4.48
N GLY A 208 -19.20 -0.40 3.92
CA GLY A 208 -19.17 -0.14 2.48
C GLY A 208 -20.43 -0.61 1.74
N ARG A 209 -21.52 -0.89 2.44
CA ARG A 209 -22.82 -1.22 1.83
C ARG A 209 -23.42 -0.02 1.08
N SER A 210 -23.25 1.18 1.60
CA SER A 210 -23.64 2.42 0.94
C SER A 210 -22.69 3.55 1.30
N PHE A 211 -22.69 4.58 0.47
CA PHE A 211 -21.82 5.73 0.59
C PHE A 211 -22.63 7.02 0.40
N PHE A 212 -22.23 8.07 1.11
CA PHE A 212 -22.70 9.43 0.86
C PHE A 212 -21.48 10.31 0.67
N VAL A 213 -21.42 11.09 -0.41
CA VAL A 213 -20.24 11.88 -0.78
C VAL A 213 -20.67 13.32 -0.98
N HIS A 214 -19.97 14.26 -0.33
CA HIS A 214 -20.29 15.68 -0.34
C HIS A 214 -19.06 16.53 -0.67
N ASN A 215 -19.24 17.49 -1.57
CA ASN A 215 -18.27 18.56 -1.88
C ASN A 215 -16.82 18.07 -2.12
N VAL A 216 -16.61 17.11 -3.03
CA VAL A 216 -15.27 16.55 -3.33
C VAL A 216 -14.41 17.56 -4.09
N ASN A 217 -13.23 17.85 -3.55
CA ASN A 217 -12.32 18.88 -4.05
C ASN A 217 -10.94 18.31 -4.42
N GLY A 218 -10.66 18.28 -5.72
CA GLY A 218 -9.38 17.87 -6.28
C GLY A 218 -9.12 16.36 -6.33
N HIS A 219 -8.04 15.98 -7.01
CA HIS A 219 -7.80 14.60 -7.42
C HIS A 219 -7.55 13.61 -6.25
N VAL A 220 -6.92 14.06 -5.15
CA VAL A 220 -6.64 13.20 -3.99
C VAL A 220 -7.96 12.74 -3.36
N GLN A 221 -8.91 13.66 -3.13
CA GLN A 221 -10.20 13.32 -2.53
C GLN A 221 -10.99 12.37 -3.45
N SER A 222 -10.98 12.60 -4.77
CA SER A 222 -11.61 11.68 -5.74
C SER A 222 -11.01 10.27 -5.69
N ARG A 223 -9.67 10.14 -5.56
CA ARG A 223 -9.01 8.85 -5.40
C ARG A 223 -9.34 8.17 -4.07
N VAL A 224 -9.43 8.94 -2.99
CA VAL A 224 -9.85 8.43 -1.68
C VAL A 224 -11.28 7.86 -1.77
N VAL A 225 -12.22 8.59 -2.36
CA VAL A 225 -13.59 8.11 -2.59
C VAL A 225 -13.59 6.82 -3.41
N TYR A 226 -12.89 6.82 -4.55
CA TYR A 226 -12.78 5.65 -5.42
C TYR A 226 -12.23 4.42 -4.68
N PHE A 227 -11.16 4.58 -3.90
CA PHE A 227 -10.59 3.50 -3.11
C PHE A 227 -11.56 2.97 -2.05
N LEU A 228 -12.18 3.86 -1.28
CA LEU A 228 -13.11 3.48 -0.21
C LEU A 228 -14.34 2.73 -0.73
N MET A 229 -14.78 3.02 -1.95
CA MET A 229 -15.89 2.32 -2.60
C MET A 229 -15.55 0.89 -3.04
N ASN A 230 -14.27 0.53 -3.11
CA ASN A 230 -13.82 -0.77 -3.60
C ASN A 230 -13.26 -1.70 -2.51
N ILE A 231 -13.14 -1.25 -1.26
CA ILE A 231 -12.61 -2.07 -0.17
C ILE A 231 -13.75 -2.73 0.63
N HIS A 232 -13.49 -3.92 1.17
CA HIS A 232 -14.41 -4.60 2.09
C HIS A 232 -13.69 -5.32 3.23
N LEU A 233 -14.42 -5.57 4.31
CA LEU A 233 -13.93 -6.21 5.54
C LEU A 233 -14.02 -7.74 5.56
N LEU A 234 -14.71 -8.35 4.58
CA LEU A 234 -14.88 -9.81 4.56
C LEU A 234 -13.52 -10.55 4.49
N PRO A 235 -13.32 -11.59 5.32
CA PRO A 235 -12.16 -12.47 5.24
C PRO A 235 -12.03 -13.11 3.86
N ARG A 236 -10.81 -13.12 3.32
CA ARG A 236 -10.50 -13.68 2.00
C ARG A 236 -9.04 -14.05 1.85
N SER A 237 -8.71 -14.76 0.78
CA SER A 237 -7.33 -15.07 0.39
C SER A 237 -7.05 -14.65 -1.04
N VAL A 238 -5.94 -13.95 -1.24
CA VAL A 238 -5.38 -13.68 -2.56
C VAL A 238 -4.18 -14.59 -2.74
N TYR A 239 -4.16 -15.36 -3.82
CA TYR A 239 -3.06 -16.26 -4.15
C TYR A 239 -2.28 -15.65 -5.31
N LEU A 240 -0.97 -15.55 -5.16
CA LEU A 240 -0.07 -15.11 -6.22
C LEU A 240 0.81 -16.27 -6.63
N THR A 241 0.96 -16.49 -7.93
CA THR A 241 1.98 -17.38 -8.45
C THR A 241 2.50 -16.90 -9.78
N ARG A 242 3.78 -17.15 -10.03
CA ARG A 242 4.32 -17.00 -11.38
C ARG A 242 3.75 -18.09 -12.27
N HIS A 243 3.77 -17.86 -13.57
CA HIS A 243 3.75 -18.97 -14.52
C HIS A 243 4.79 -20.04 -14.14
N GLY A 244 4.56 -21.28 -14.58
CA GLY A 244 5.59 -22.32 -14.52
C GLY A 244 6.87 -21.90 -15.26
N GLU A 245 7.98 -22.58 -15.00
CA GLU A 245 9.24 -22.33 -15.72
C GLU A 245 8.99 -22.32 -17.23
N SER A 246 9.50 -21.30 -17.92
CA SER A 246 9.39 -21.16 -19.36
C SER A 246 10.71 -21.44 -20.06
N GLU A 247 10.67 -21.70 -21.36
CA GLU A 247 11.88 -21.91 -22.17
C GLU A 247 12.85 -20.72 -22.06
N TYR A 248 12.34 -19.48 -22.02
CA TYR A 248 13.19 -18.29 -21.83
C TYR A 248 13.81 -18.21 -20.44
N ASN A 249 13.16 -18.75 -19.40
CA ASN A 249 13.80 -18.83 -18.09
C ASN A 249 15.02 -19.73 -18.13
N ARG A 250 14.93 -20.91 -18.76
CA ARG A 250 16.04 -21.88 -18.84
C ARG A 250 17.29 -21.31 -19.50
N ILE A 251 17.10 -20.48 -20.53
CA ILE A 251 18.20 -19.81 -21.26
C ILE A 251 18.53 -18.41 -20.74
N GLY A 252 17.86 -17.94 -19.68
CA GLY A 252 18.15 -16.66 -19.02
C GLY A 252 17.77 -15.41 -19.83
N ARG A 253 16.76 -15.49 -20.70
CA ARG A 253 16.27 -14.36 -21.51
C ARG A 253 15.20 -13.53 -20.79
N LEU A 254 15.26 -12.22 -21.01
CA LEU A 254 14.30 -11.23 -20.52
C LEU A 254 13.05 -11.20 -21.40
N GLY A 255 11.89 -10.96 -20.78
CA GLY A 255 10.63 -10.72 -21.48
C GLY A 255 10.19 -11.87 -22.40
N GLY A 256 9.76 -11.52 -23.61
CA GLY A 256 9.31 -12.41 -24.66
C GLY A 256 7.98 -13.10 -24.37
N ASP A 257 7.66 -14.08 -25.21
CA ASP A 257 6.42 -14.86 -25.11
C ASP A 257 6.63 -16.36 -25.34
N SER A 258 7.70 -16.91 -24.74
CA SER A 258 8.00 -18.34 -24.85
C SER A 258 7.00 -19.21 -24.06
N PRO A 259 6.75 -20.45 -24.49
CA PRO A 259 5.91 -21.40 -23.76
C PRO A 259 6.59 -21.91 -22.48
N LEU A 260 5.82 -22.67 -21.69
CA LEU A 260 6.32 -23.45 -20.56
C LEU A 260 7.35 -24.51 -20.99
N SER A 261 8.31 -24.78 -20.11
CA SER A 261 9.17 -25.96 -20.19
C SER A 261 8.47 -27.21 -19.65
N ASP A 262 9.11 -28.38 -19.77
CA ASP A 262 8.59 -29.63 -19.17
C ASP A 262 8.38 -29.49 -17.66
N ASN A 263 9.32 -28.85 -16.95
CA ASN A 263 9.19 -28.56 -15.52
C ASN A 263 8.07 -27.55 -15.25
N GLY A 264 7.87 -26.56 -16.13
CA GLY A 264 6.76 -25.62 -16.02
C GLY A 264 5.39 -26.28 -16.20
N LEU A 265 5.27 -27.25 -17.11
CA LEU A 265 4.08 -28.06 -17.29
C LEU A 265 3.81 -28.94 -16.07
N GLU A 266 4.85 -29.56 -15.51
CA GLU A 266 4.71 -30.36 -14.29
C GLU A 266 4.30 -29.51 -13.08
N TYR A 267 4.86 -28.30 -12.95
CA TYR A 267 4.41 -27.35 -11.95
C TYR A 267 2.93 -27.00 -12.10
N ALA A 268 2.46 -26.74 -13.32
CA ALA A 268 1.06 -26.41 -13.56
C ALA A 268 0.10 -27.55 -13.13
N ARG A 269 0.49 -28.82 -13.37
CA ARG A 269 -0.26 -29.99 -12.87
C ARG A 269 -0.27 -30.05 -11.35
N LYS A 270 0.88 -29.85 -10.71
CA LYS A 270 0.99 -29.84 -9.24
C LYS A 270 0.22 -28.68 -8.61
N LEU A 271 0.20 -27.52 -9.26
CA LEU A 271 -0.58 -26.36 -8.84
C LEU A 271 -2.09 -26.67 -8.85
N ARG A 272 -2.56 -27.34 -9.90
CA ARG A 272 -3.94 -27.85 -9.97
C ARG A 272 -4.25 -28.83 -8.84
N GLU A 273 -3.36 -29.78 -8.56
CA GLU A 273 -3.51 -30.72 -7.44
C GLU A 273 -3.61 -29.99 -6.09
N TYR A 274 -2.79 -28.97 -5.88
CA TYR A 274 -2.83 -28.12 -4.68
C TYR A 274 -4.19 -27.43 -4.51
N PHE A 275 -4.69 -26.74 -5.53
CA PHE A 275 -5.98 -26.04 -5.43
C PHE A 275 -7.17 -26.99 -5.28
N LYS A 276 -7.09 -28.19 -5.87
CA LYS A 276 -8.09 -29.24 -5.66
C LYS A 276 -8.10 -29.74 -4.20
N ALA A 277 -6.92 -29.84 -3.57
CA ALA A 277 -6.78 -30.31 -2.20
C ALA A 277 -7.09 -29.22 -1.14
N GLU A 278 -6.69 -27.97 -1.40
CA GLU A 278 -6.96 -26.81 -0.54
C GLU A 278 -8.47 -26.59 -0.36
N ASN A 279 -9.28 -26.98 -1.36
CA ASN A 279 -10.74 -26.84 -1.37
C ASN A 279 -11.17 -25.42 -0.94
N VAL A 280 -10.66 -24.43 -1.67
CA VAL A 280 -10.84 -23.01 -1.37
C VAL A 280 -12.34 -22.71 -1.22
N PRO A 281 -12.77 -22.10 -0.09
CA PRO A 281 -14.19 -21.87 0.15
C PRO A 281 -14.77 -20.86 -0.84
N GLY A 282 -15.99 -21.11 -1.31
CA GLY A 282 -16.67 -20.25 -2.28
C GLY A 282 -16.08 -20.35 -3.69
N GLU A 283 -16.27 -19.30 -4.49
CA GLU A 283 -15.80 -19.26 -5.88
C GLU A 283 -14.33 -18.81 -5.95
N LEU A 284 -13.48 -19.65 -6.55
CA LEU A 284 -12.12 -19.26 -6.94
C LEU A 284 -12.14 -18.59 -8.33
N ARG A 285 -11.68 -17.35 -8.40
CA ARG A 285 -11.42 -16.65 -9.67
C ARG A 285 -9.94 -16.75 -10.02
N ILE A 286 -9.64 -16.92 -11.31
CA ILE A 286 -8.27 -16.96 -11.80
C ILE A 286 -8.06 -15.80 -12.77
N TRP A 287 -7.05 -14.97 -12.49
CA TRP A 287 -6.59 -13.93 -13.40
C TRP A 287 -5.21 -14.29 -13.91
N SER A 288 -5.05 -14.27 -15.22
CA SER A 288 -3.79 -14.55 -15.88
C SER A 288 -3.37 -13.39 -16.75
N SER A 289 -2.07 -13.24 -17.00
CA SER A 289 -1.61 -12.37 -18.08
C SER A 289 -1.98 -12.95 -19.45
N GLN A 290 -1.77 -12.19 -20.52
CA GLN A 290 -2.01 -12.67 -21.88
C GLN A 290 -0.82 -13.42 -22.48
N LYS A 291 0.32 -13.46 -21.77
CA LYS A 291 1.51 -14.20 -22.20
C LYS A 291 1.27 -15.71 -22.15
N VAL A 292 1.74 -16.42 -23.18
CA VAL A 292 1.52 -17.86 -23.40
C VAL A 292 1.84 -18.69 -22.16
N ARG A 293 2.99 -18.47 -21.53
CA ARG A 293 3.41 -19.19 -20.32
C ARG A 293 2.44 -19.08 -19.14
N ALA A 294 1.91 -17.87 -18.88
CA ALA A 294 0.93 -17.66 -17.81
C ALA A 294 -0.45 -18.22 -18.20
N ALA A 295 -0.82 -18.06 -19.48
CA ALA A 295 -2.06 -18.60 -19.99
C ALA A 295 -2.09 -20.14 -19.95
N GLN A 296 -0.99 -20.81 -20.29
CA GLN A 296 -0.83 -22.26 -20.18
C GLN A 296 -0.95 -22.73 -18.73
N THR A 297 -0.25 -22.07 -17.78
CA THR A 297 -0.38 -22.40 -16.35
C THR A 297 -1.81 -22.23 -15.85
N ALA A 298 -2.48 -21.11 -16.17
CA ALA A 298 -3.87 -20.88 -15.76
C ALA A 298 -4.87 -21.85 -16.42
N CYS A 299 -4.61 -22.27 -17.66
CA CYS A 299 -5.47 -23.19 -18.38
C CYS A 299 -5.57 -24.56 -17.70
N GLU A 300 -4.51 -25.03 -17.05
CA GLU A 300 -4.52 -26.28 -16.28
C GLU A 300 -5.48 -26.23 -15.07
N LEU A 301 -5.87 -25.04 -14.59
CA LEU A 301 -6.78 -24.87 -13.46
C LEU A 301 -8.22 -24.49 -13.88
N ARG A 302 -8.51 -24.46 -15.18
CA ARG A 302 -9.79 -23.96 -15.71
C ARG A 302 -11.00 -24.70 -15.14
N ASP A 303 -10.88 -26.00 -14.88
CA ASP A 303 -11.97 -26.83 -14.35
C ASP A 303 -12.26 -26.59 -12.86
N LEU A 304 -11.34 -25.96 -12.13
CA LEU A 304 -11.48 -25.64 -10.71
C LEU A 304 -11.97 -24.20 -10.47
N ALA A 305 -11.92 -23.35 -11.49
CA ALA A 305 -12.23 -21.93 -11.38
C ALA A 305 -13.68 -21.64 -11.80
N ALA A 306 -14.31 -20.69 -11.11
CA ALA A 306 -15.58 -20.14 -11.59
C ALA A 306 -15.38 -19.39 -12.92
N HIS A 307 -14.30 -18.60 -13.00
CA HIS A 307 -13.90 -17.86 -14.19
C HIS A 307 -12.37 -17.79 -14.30
N VAL A 308 -11.88 -17.87 -15.55
CA VAL A 308 -10.49 -17.58 -15.91
C VAL A 308 -10.50 -16.37 -16.84
N GLU A 309 -9.85 -15.29 -16.41
CA GLU A 309 -9.79 -14.04 -17.15
C GLU A 309 -8.34 -13.70 -17.54
N TYR A 310 -8.15 -13.18 -18.75
CA TYR A 310 -6.83 -12.88 -19.31
C TYR A 310 -6.62 -11.37 -19.48
N TRP A 311 -5.83 -10.79 -18.60
CA TRP A 311 -5.69 -9.34 -18.45
C TRP A 311 -4.35 -8.88 -19.02
N LYS A 312 -4.38 -8.03 -20.05
CA LYS A 312 -3.15 -7.45 -20.63
C LYS A 312 -2.33 -6.66 -19.61
N VAL A 313 -3.01 -6.01 -18.65
CA VAL A 313 -2.35 -5.27 -17.56
C VAL A 313 -1.58 -6.16 -16.58
N LEU A 314 -1.71 -7.49 -16.67
CA LEU A 314 -0.90 -8.45 -15.91
C LEU A 314 0.31 -8.97 -16.69
N ASP A 315 0.57 -8.50 -17.92
CA ASP A 315 1.76 -8.86 -18.69
C ASP A 315 3.03 -8.38 -17.98
N GLU A 316 4.13 -9.14 -18.15
CA GLU A 316 5.44 -8.82 -17.57
C GLU A 316 5.89 -7.40 -17.96
N ILE A 317 6.76 -6.82 -17.13
CA ILE A 317 7.40 -5.53 -17.43
C ILE A 317 8.01 -5.55 -18.84
N ASP A 318 7.70 -4.54 -19.64
CA ASP A 318 8.24 -4.40 -21.00
C ASP A 318 9.71 -3.98 -20.93
N ALA A 319 10.63 -4.85 -21.36
CA ALA A 319 12.06 -4.54 -21.41
C ALA A 319 12.45 -3.72 -22.66
N GLY A 320 11.49 -3.34 -23.51
CA GLY A 320 11.69 -2.52 -24.71
C GLY A 320 12.74 -3.12 -25.64
N ILE A 321 13.77 -2.34 -25.97
CA ILE A 321 14.87 -2.81 -26.84
C ILE A 321 15.70 -3.97 -26.25
N CYS A 322 15.50 -4.29 -24.96
CA CYS A 322 16.19 -5.38 -24.26
C CYS A 322 15.38 -6.68 -24.21
N GLU A 323 14.18 -6.72 -24.82
CA GLU A 323 13.37 -7.94 -24.95
C GLU A 323 14.14 -9.07 -25.63
N GLY A 324 14.06 -10.28 -25.07
CA GLY A 324 14.73 -11.48 -25.60
C GLY A 324 16.26 -11.53 -25.37
N LEU A 325 16.87 -10.51 -24.78
CA LEU A 325 18.29 -10.55 -24.42
C LEU A 325 18.52 -11.35 -23.14
N THR A 326 19.70 -11.95 -23.02
CA THR A 326 20.21 -12.40 -21.72
C THR A 326 20.72 -11.20 -20.91
N TYR A 327 20.90 -11.37 -19.59
CA TYR A 327 21.53 -10.31 -18.78
C TYR A 327 22.96 -10.00 -19.23
N ASP A 328 23.71 -11.01 -19.70
CA ASP A 328 25.06 -10.82 -20.23
C ASP A 328 25.04 -10.05 -21.55
N ASP A 329 24.11 -10.37 -22.46
CA ASP A 329 23.87 -9.57 -23.67
C ASP A 329 23.50 -8.13 -23.33
N PHE A 330 22.60 -7.93 -22.37
CA PHE A 330 22.17 -6.60 -21.94
C PHE A 330 23.36 -5.80 -21.39
N LYS A 331 24.18 -6.39 -20.53
CA LYS A 331 25.39 -5.77 -19.97
C LYS A 331 26.42 -5.42 -21.03
N CYS A 332 26.65 -6.32 -22.00
CA CYS A 332 27.64 -6.12 -23.05
C CYS A 332 27.20 -5.09 -24.10
N ARG A 333 25.92 -5.13 -24.51
CA ARG A 333 25.39 -4.23 -25.56
C ARG A 333 25.01 -2.85 -25.04
N TYR A 334 24.53 -2.78 -23.79
CA TYR A 334 23.99 -1.56 -23.19
C TYR A 334 24.56 -1.36 -21.76
N PRO A 335 25.89 -1.21 -21.60
CA PRO A 335 26.55 -1.18 -20.29
C PRO A 335 26.09 -0.02 -19.41
N LYS A 336 25.81 1.15 -20.01
CA LYS A 336 25.30 2.32 -19.28
C LYS A 336 23.91 2.04 -18.71
N GLN A 337 23.00 1.54 -19.53
CA GLN A 337 21.63 1.20 -19.15
C GLN A 337 21.60 0.12 -18.06
N PHE A 338 22.50 -0.87 -18.15
CA PHE A 338 22.65 -1.89 -17.12
C PHE A 338 23.05 -1.28 -15.76
N ALA A 339 24.02 -0.36 -15.76
CA ALA A 339 24.47 0.34 -14.55
C ALA A 339 23.41 1.30 -13.98
N ASP A 340 22.73 2.05 -14.85
CA ASP A 340 21.65 2.96 -14.46
C ASP A 340 20.49 2.19 -13.80
N ARG A 341 20.15 1.01 -14.34
CA ARG A 341 19.15 0.11 -13.74
C ARG A 341 19.56 -0.42 -12.37
N ASP A 342 20.84 -0.71 -12.16
CA ASP A 342 21.32 -1.18 -10.86
C ASP A 342 21.32 -0.08 -9.81
N LYS A 343 21.60 1.16 -10.23
CA LYS A 343 21.60 2.34 -9.37
C LYS A 343 20.20 2.68 -8.86
N ASP A 344 19.21 2.72 -9.74
CA ASP A 344 17.82 3.05 -9.39
C ASP A 344 16.83 2.16 -10.15
N LYS A 345 16.70 0.94 -9.66
CA LYS A 345 15.89 -0.10 -10.33
C LYS A 345 14.39 0.21 -10.35
N TYR A 346 13.90 1.04 -9.42
CA TYR A 346 12.47 1.38 -9.37
C TYR A 346 12.10 2.38 -10.47
N HIS A 347 12.85 3.49 -10.57
CA HIS A 347 12.57 4.55 -11.54
C HIS A 347 13.21 4.31 -12.91
N TYR A 348 14.21 3.43 -13.02
CA TYR A 348 14.81 3.10 -14.31
C TYR A 348 13.74 2.56 -15.28
N ARG A 349 13.56 3.28 -16.39
CA ARG A 349 12.69 2.87 -17.50
C ARG A 349 13.55 2.30 -18.61
N TYR A 350 13.23 1.08 -19.06
CA TYR A 350 13.88 0.53 -20.26
C TYR A 350 13.62 1.43 -21.48
N PRO A 351 14.59 1.61 -22.39
CA PRO A 351 14.34 2.38 -23.61
C PRO A 351 13.23 1.71 -24.45
N SER A 352 12.18 2.48 -24.75
CA SER A 352 10.95 1.98 -25.39
C SER A 352 10.22 0.88 -24.60
N GLY A 353 10.41 0.83 -23.28
CA GLY A 353 9.75 -0.11 -22.37
C GLY A 353 9.26 0.60 -21.10
N GLU A 354 9.18 -0.15 -20.00
CA GLU A 354 8.60 0.28 -18.73
C GLU A 354 9.64 0.37 -17.60
N SER A 355 9.30 1.14 -16.56
CA SER A 355 9.90 1.09 -15.21
C SER A 355 8.99 0.31 -14.24
N TYR A 356 9.45 0.09 -13.00
CA TYR A 356 8.55 -0.42 -11.96
C TYR A 356 7.49 0.62 -11.54
N GLU A 357 7.80 1.92 -11.66
CA GLU A 357 6.83 3.00 -11.44
C GLU A 357 5.70 2.98 -12.49
N ASP A 358 6.04 2.75 -13.77
CA ASP A 358 5.04 2.55 -14.82
C ASP A 358 4.16 1.32 -14.52
N LEU A 359 4.79 0.25 -14.04
CA LEU A 359 4.11 -1.00 -13.70
C LEU A 359 3.13 -0.82 -12.53
N VAL A 360 3.52 -0.08 -11.49
CA VAL A 360 2.62 0.30 -10.38
C VAL A 360 1.40 1.06 -10.90
N SER A 361 1.63 2.07 -11.75
CA SER A 361 0.53 2.84 -12.36
C SER A 361 -0.39 1.96 -13.21
N ARG A 362 0.17 1.04 -14.00
CA ARG A 362 -0.57 0.07 -14.81
C ARG A 362 -1.38 -0.93 -13.99
N LEU A 363 -0.90 -1.29 -12.81
CA LEU A 363 -1.51 -2.30 -11.94
C LEU A 363 -2.53 -1.72 -10.96
N GLU A 364 -2.72 -0.40 -10.90
CA GLU A 364 -3.72 0.21 -10.03
C GLU A 364 -5.13 -0.41 -10.20
N PRO A 365 -5.68 -0.60 -11.41
CA PRO A 365 -6.98 -1.24 -11.59
C PRO A 365 -7.02 -2.69 -11.08
N VAL A 366 -5.90 -3.42 -11.16
CA VAL A 366 -5.79 -4.78 -10.61
C VAL A 366 -5.88 -4.75 -9.09
N ILE A 367 -5.20 -3.82 -8.43
CA ILE A 367 -5.26 -3.66 -6.98
C ILE A 367 -6.69 -3.31 -6.54
N MET A 368 -7.39 -2.44 -7.27
CA MET A 368 -8.78 -2.10 -6.94
C MET A 368 -9.71 -3.31 -7.02
N GLU A 369 -9.57 -4.14 -8.04
CA GLU A 369 -10.36 -5.36 -8.15
C GLU A 369 -9.95 -6.41 -7.11
N LEU A 370 -8.66 -6.57 -6.78
CA LEU A 370 -8.23 -7.43 -5.66
C LEU A 370 -8.76 -6.96 -4.29
N GLU A 371 -8.98 -5.64 -4.14
CA GLU A 371 -9.60 -5.09 -2.95
C GLU A 371 -11.10 -5.39 -2.85
N ARG A 372 -11.76 -5.57 -4.01
CA ARG A 372 -13.19 -5.81 -4.17
C ARG A 372 -13.60 -7.29 -4.16
N GLN A 373 -12.75 -8.15 -4.72
CA GLN A 373 -13.04 -9.58 -4.88
C GLN A 373 -12.74 -10.38 -3.60
N SER A 374 -13.32 -11.59 -3.51
CA SER A 374 -13.04 -12.57 -2.46
C SER A 374 -11.76 -13.38 -2.77
N ASN A 375 -11.90 -14.64 -3.22
CA ASN A 375 -10.77 -15.54 -3.44
C ASN A 375 -10.29 -15.45 -4.89
N VAL A 376 -9.07 -14.94 -5.09
CA VAL A 376 -8.47 -14.73 -6.41
C VAL A 376 -7.10 -15.37 -6.48
N LEU A 377 -6.84 -16.15 -7.53
CA LEU A 377 -5.51 -16.59 -7.93
C LEU A 377 -5.01 -15.73 -9.10
N VAL A 378 -3.89 -15.05 -8.91
CA VAL A 378 -3.20 -14.27 -9.95
C VAL A 378 -2.01 -15.08 -10.46
N VAL A 379 -2.07 -15.49 -11.73
CA VAL A 379 -0.98 -16.17 -12.46
C VAL A 379 -0.27 -15.15 -13.36
N SER A 380 0.91 -14.71 -12.97
CA SER A 380 1.61 -13.64 -13.69
C SER A 380 3.13 -13.83 -13.65
N HIS A 381 3.89 -12.74 -13.50
CA HIS A 381 5.32 -12.69 -13.77
C HIS A 381 6.09 -12.04 -12.63
N GLN A 382 7.42 -12.04 -12.73
CA GLN A 382 8.27 -11.67 -11.61
C GLN A 382 8.12 -10.19 -11.24
N ALA A 383 8.14 -9.26 -12.19
CA ALA A 383 8.04 -7.84 -11.87
C ALA A 383 6.61 -7.45 -11.44
N VAL A 384 5.60 -8.02 -12.12
CA VAL A 384 4.18 -7.78 -11.80
C VAL A 384 3.86 -8.22 -10.38
N LEU A 385 4.20 -9.45 -10.02
CA LEU A 385 3.88 -9.99 -8.70
C LEU A 385 4.68 -9.32 -7.58
N ARG A 386 5.87 -8.79 -7.86
CA ARG A 386 6.58 -7.90 -6.91
C ARG A 386 5.76 -6.66 -6.59
N CYS A 387 5.16 -6.02 -7.59
CA CYS A 387 4.34 -4.82 -7.38
C CYS A 387 3.09 -5.12 -6.54
N ILE A 388 2.40 -6.23 -6.87
CA ILE A 388 1.21 -6.66 -6.12
C ILE A 388 1.59 -7.07 -4.69
N LEU A 389 2.66 -7.84 -4.53
CA LEU A 389 3.15 -8.24 -3.20
C LEU A 389 3.56 -7.02 -2.36
N ALA A 390 4.24 -6.05 -2.96
CA ALA A 390 4.62 -4.81 -2.28
C ALA A 390 3.41 -4.02 -1.77
N TYR A 391 2.30 -4.01 -2.52
CA TYR A 391 1.05 -3.42 -2.05
C TYR A 391 0.55 -4.13 -0.78
N PHE A 392 0.43 -5.46 -0.78
CA PHE A 392 -0.14 -6.18 0.36
C PHE A 392 0.81 -6.24 1.58
N ASP A 393 2.12 -6.33 1.34
CA ASP A 393 3.18 -6.38 2.36
C ASP A 393 3.65 -4.98 2.81
N ASN A 394 3.06 -3.91 2.25
CA ASN A 394 3.38 -2.52 2.57
C ASN A 394 4.89 -2.19 2.43
N LYS A 395 5.46 -2.56 1.27
CA LYS A 395 6.88 -2.40 0.96
C LYS A 395 7.17 -1.09 0.23
N SER A 396 8.32 -0.51 0.54
CA SER A 396 8.78 0.76 -0.06
C SER A 396 9.13 0.60 -1.54
N PRO A 397 9.12 1.70 -2.33
CA PRO A 397 9.60 1.70 -3.71
C PRO A 397 11.02 1.16 -3.86
N GLU A 398 11.88 1.36 -2.87
CA GLU A 398 13.26 0.90 -2.85
C GLU A 398 13.38 -0.63 -2.66
N GLU A 399 12.49 -1.23 -1.86
CA GLU A 399 12.43 -2.67 -1.62
C GLU A 399 11.71 -3.44 -2.75
N LEU A 400 10.68 -2.84 -3.34
CA LEU A 400 9.74 -3.48 -4.28
C LEU A 400 10.43 -4.24 -5.43
N PRO A 401 11.41 -3.67 -6.17
CA PRO A 401 12.09 -4.35 -7.28
C PRO A 401 12.92 -5.57 -6.87
N TYR A 402 13.10 -5.79 -5.57
CA TYR A 402 13.94 -6.83 -4.99
C TYR A 402 13.16 -7.83 -4.13
N LEU A 403 11.83 -7.73 -4.06
CA LEU A 403 11.03 -8.75 -3.37
C LEU A 403 11.24 -10.13 -4.03
N ASN A 404 11.35 -11.17 -3.21
CA ASN A 404 11.57 -12.52 -3.69
C ASN A 404 10.24 -13.16 -4.12
N VAL A 405 10.12 -13.45 -5.41
CA VAL A 405 8.97 -14.14 -6.00
C VAL A 405 9.51 -15.31 -6.85
N PRO A 406 9.85 -16.44 -6.20
CA PRO A 406 10.49 -17.57 -6.89
C PRO A 406 9.52 -18.29 -7.84
N LEU A 407 10.08 -19.02 -8.81
CA LEU A 407 9.30 -19.96 -9.62
C LEU A 407 8.73 -21.08 -8.75
N HIS A 408 7.66 -21.70 -9.24
CA HIS A 408 7.04 -22.91 -8.67
C HIS A 408 6.67 -22.77 -7.19
N THR A 409 6.19 -21.59 -6.81
CA THR A 409 5.82 -21.25 -5.44
C THR A 409 4.53 -20.45 -5.45
N VAL A 410 3.55 -20.88 -4.64
CA VAL A 410 2.33 -20.11 -4.39
C VAL A 410 2.54 -19.23 -3.17
N ILE A 411 2.22 -17.94 -3.30
CA ILE A 411 2.21 -16.98 -2.20
C ILE A 411 0.75 -16.75 -1.81
N LYS A 412 0.33 -17.23 -0.63
CA LYS A 412 -1.00 -16.99 -0.08
C LYS A 412 -0.96 -15.73 0.77
N LEU A 413 -1.80 -14.78 0.42
CA LEU A 413 -2.00 -13.52 1.11
C LEU A 413 -3.35 -13.58 1.84
N THR A 414 -3.34 -13.45 3.16
CA THR A 414 -4.55 -13.34 3.98
C THR A 414 -4.57 -11.95 4.61
N PRO A 415 -5.27 -10.97 4.01
CA PRO A 415 -5.41 -9.64 4.59
C PRO A 415 -6.02 -9.70 6.00
N ARG A 416 -5.40 -9.01 6.94
CA ARG A 416 -5.88 -8.77 8.30
C ARG A 416 -6.09 -7.28 8.52
N ALA A 417 -6.57 -6.90 9.70
CA ALA A 417 -6.92 -5.52 9.99
C ALA A 417 -5.78 -4.50 9.76
N TYR A 418 -4.54 -4.87 10.08
CA TYR A 418 -3.37 -3.97 10.02
C TYR A 418 -2.18 -4.52 9.23
N SER A 419 -2.29 -5.74 8.73
CA SER A 419 -1.21 -6.43 8.05
C SER A 419 -1.76 -7.43 7.04
N CYS A 420 -0.89 -8.07 6.28
CA CYS A 420 -1.24 -9.23 5.49
C CYS A 420 -0.41 -10.41 5.99
N ARG A 421 -1.05 -11.55 6.28
CA ARG A 421 -0.31 -12.79 6.52
C ARG A 421 0.14 -13.33 5.17
N ILE A 422 1.44 -13.60 5.04
CA ILE A 422 2.07 -14.07 3.80
C ILE A 422 2.63 -15.46 4.05
N GLU A 423 2.22 -16.42 3.24
CA GLU A 423 2.66 -17.81 3.34
C GLU A 423 3.15 -18.28 1.96
N MET A 424 4.33 -18.90 1.91
CA MET A 424 4.92 -19.38 0.67
C MET A 424 4.92 -20.91 0.63
N PHE A 425 4.26 -21.48 -0.38
CA PHE A 425 4.16 -22.92 -0.61
C PHE A 425 5.02 -23.28 -1.83
N LYS A 426 6.25 -23.75 -1.58
CA LYS A 426 7.18 -24.17 -2.64
C LYS A 426 6.91 -25.61 -3.04
N PHE A 427 6.77 -25.84 -4.34
CA PHE A 427 6.51 -27.15 -4.91
C PHE A 427 7.81 -27.92 -5.17
N LYS A 428 7.74 -29.25 -5.08
CA LYS A 428 8.87 -30.15 -5.37
C LYS A 428 9.02 -30.36 -6.89
N VAL A 429 9.22 -29.27 -7.62
CA VAL A 429 9.48 -29.26 -9.07
C VAL A 429 10.63 -28.31 -9.32
N ASP A 430 11.71 -28.81 -9.93
CA ASP A 430 12.92 -28.02 -10.16
C ASP A 430 12.64 -26.81 -11.07
N ALA A 431 13.32 -25.70 -10.80
CA ALA A 431 13.28 -24.50 -11.62
C ALA A 431 14.58 -23.72 -11.49
N VAL A 432 14.98 -23.02 -12.56
CA VAL A 432 16.08 -22.06 -12.51
C VAL A 432 15.78 -20.91 -11.55
N ASN A 433 16.83 -20.33 -10.96
CA ASN A 433 16.69 -19.12 -10.17
C ASN A 433 16.82 -17.87 -11.06
N THR A 434 15.75 -17.07 -11.13
CA THR A 434 15.72 -15.79 -11.87
C THR A 434 15.84 -14.56 -10.97
N TYR A 435 16.06 -14.77 -9.66
CA TYR A 435 16.28 -13.71 -8.70
C TYR A 435 17.70 -13.16 -8.83
N ARG A 436 17.81 -11.83 -8.88
CA ARG A 436 19.08 -11.10 -8.85
C ARG A 436 19.04 -10.11 -7.70
N GLU A 437 19.96 -10.29 -6.76
CA GLU A 437 20.13 -9.42 -5.60
C GLU A 437 20.47 -7.99 -6.01
N LYS A 438 20.19 -7.05 -5.11
CA LYS A 438 20.67 -5.67 -5.23
C LYS A 438 22.20 -5.72 -5.17
N PRO A 439 22.92 -5.20 -6.18
CA PRO A 439 24.36 -5.07 -6.09
C PRO A 439 24.72 -4.30 -4.82
N ALA A 440 25.74 -4.74 -4.09
CA ALA A 440 26.29 -3.94 -3.00
C ALA A 440 26.74 -2.59 -3.59
N GLU A 441 26.41 -1.49 -2.91
CA GLU A 441 26.91 -0.17 -3.31
C GLU A 441 28.44 -0.25 -3.44
N ALA A 442 28.96 0.12 -4.60
CA ALA A 442 30.39 0.25 -4.81
C ALA A 442 30.89 1.46 -4.00
N ASN A 443 30.98 1.31 -2.68
CA ASN A 443 31.75 2.18 -1.80
C ASN A 443 33.24 1.86 -2.01
N GLY A 444 33.77 2.26 -3.15
CA GLY A 444 35.19 2.36 -3.43
C GLY A 444 35.45 3.71 -4.08
N PRO A 445 36.50 4.45 -3.72
CA PRO A 445 36.81 5.71 -4.38
C PRO A 445 36.99 5.43 -5.88
N LEU A 446 36.39 6.30 -6.70
CA LEU A 446 36.69 6.40 -8.13
C LEU A 446 38.21 6.57 -8.25
N VAL A 447 38.93 5.50 -8.58
CA VAL A 447 40.31 5.61 -9.02
C VAL A 447 40.24 6.31 -10.37
N SER A 448 40.48 7.61 -10.35
CA SER A 448 40.68 8.41 -11.54
C SER A 448 41.87 7.82 -12.29
N PHE A 449 41.62 7.11 -13.39
CA PHE A 449 42.65 6.89 -14.39
C PHE A 449 42.92 8.24 -15.07
N PHE A 450 43.85 9.00 -14.49
CA PHE A 450 44.52 10.07 -15.24
C PHE A 450 45.37 9.40 -16.31
N PHE A 451 44.93 9.52 -17.56
CA PHE A 451 45.81 9.35 -18.71
C PHE A 451 46.78 10.53 -18.73
N ASP A 452 48.02 10.29 -18.29
CA ASP A 452 49.08 11.28 -18.40
C ASP A 452 49.68 11.21 -19.81
N TYR A 453 49.36 12.21 -20.63
CA TYR A 453 49.93 12.41 -21.95
C TYR A 453 51.20 13.27 -21.84
N GLY A 454 52.35 12.59 -21.83
CA GLY A 454 53.58 13.01 -22.51
C GLY A 454 54.48 14.06 -21.87
N THR A 455 55.77 13.73 -21.71
CA THR A 455 56.89 14.42 -22.41
C THR A 455 58.27 13.78 -22.12
N PHE A 456 58.97 13.47 -23.21
CA PHE A 456 60.44 13.43 -23.47
C PHE A 456 61.42 12.51 -22.70
N LEU A 457 62.09 11.67 -23.51
CA LEU A 457 63.37 10.89 -23.36
C LEU A 457 64.57 11.74 -22.88
N PRO A 458 65.78 11.18 -22.51
CA PRO A 458 66.37 9.90 -22.96
C PRO A 458 67.20 9.03 -21.94
N TYR A 459 67.30 7.72 -22.25
CA TYR A 459 68.41 6.72 -22.14
C TYR A 459 69.50 6.77 -21.01
N PRO A 460 70.26 5.67 -20.78
CA PRO A 460 69.89 4.32 -20.31
C PRO A 460 70.73 3.91 -19.08
N LYS A 461 70.43 2.78 -18.41
CA LYS A 461 71.46 1.84 -17.89
C LYS A 461 70.87 0.63 -17.14
N THR A 462 71.23 -0.54 -17.65
CA THR A 462 71.62 -1.76 -16.92
C THR A 462 70.55 -2.62 -16.25
N VAL A 463 70.32 -3.77 -16.91
CA VAL A 463 70.10 -5.13 -16.39
C VAL A 463 70.50 -5.37 -14.94
N THR A 464 69.60 -5.94 -14.13
CA THR A 464 69.90 -7.07 -13.22
C THR A 464 68.66 -7.94 -13.02
N ILE A 465 68.79 -9.20 -13.42
CA ILE A 465 67.92 -10.33 -13.10
C ILE A 465 68.22 -10.74 -11.65
N PHE A 466 67.20 -11.00 -10.82
CA PHE A 466 67.23 -12.14 -9.90
C PHE A 466 65.82 -12.62 -9.57
N ALA A 467 65.61 -13.91 -9.85
CA ALA A 467 64.48 -14.71 -9.40
C ALA A 467 64.55 -14.94 -7.88
N PHE A 468 63.39 -15.06 -7.24
CA PHE A 468 62.91 -16.32 -6.66
C PHE A 468 61.39 -16.28 -6.54
#